data_AF-X1SP53-F1
#
_entry.id   AF-X1SP53-F1
#
_cell.length_a   1.000
_cell.length_b   1.000
_cell.length_c   1.000
_cell.angle_alpha   90.00
_cell.angle_beta   90.00
_cell.angle_gamma   90.00
#
_symmetry.space_group_name_H-M   'P 1'
#
loop_
_entity.id
_entity.type
_entity.pdbx_description
1 polymer ?
#
loop_
_entity_poly.entity_id
_entity_poly.type
_entity_poly.pdbx_seq_one_letter_code
_entity_poly.pdbx_strand_id
1 'polypeptide(L)'
;MIPFIITKNPIPKEQSGKITIFKRRKPEESDLRSVDLSSLSDFYDYIRMLDGEGYPKAFINFGEFKMEFSDVHKKADKIVGRFEIFKRGNKK
;
A
#
# COMPACT_ATOMS: atom_id res chain seq x y z
N MET A 1 11.24 15.47 -15.80
CA MET A 1 10.45 14.84 -16.89
C MET A 1 9.66 15.86 -17.70
N ILE A 2 8.74 16.64 -17.10
CA ILE A 2 7.89 17.62 -17.82
C ILE A 2 8.68 18.61 -18.68
N PRO A 3 9.75 19.29 -18.19
CA PRO A 3 10.49 20.25 -19.01
C PRO A 3 11.14 19.62 -20.24
N PHE A 4 11.61 18.38 -20.12
CA PHE A 4 12.20 17.64 -21.24
C PHE A 4 11.16 17.33 -22.32
N ILE A 5 9.97 16.86 -21.92
CA ILE A 5 8.88 16.57 -22.87
C ILE A 5 8.50 17.84 -23.64
N ILE A 6 8.34 18.97 -22.96
CA ILE A 6 7.96 20.25 -23.58
C ILE A 6 9.06 20.79 -24.50
N THR A 7 10.32 20.77 -24.05
CA THR A 7 11.43 21.42 -24.79
C THR A 7 12.03 20.56 -25.90
N LYS A 8 11.95 19.22 -25.78
CA LYS A 8 12.58 18.30 -26.72
C LYS A 8 11.59 17.53 -27.58
N ASN A 9 10.29 17.59 -27.27
CA ASN A 9 9.21 16.90 -27.97
C ASN A 9 9.61 15.48 -28.44
N PRO A 10 10.02 14.60 -27.50
CA PRO A 10 10.56 13.30 -27.85
C PRO A 10 9.50 12.44 -28.54
N ILE A 11 9.90 11.69 -29.56
CA ILE A 11 9.02 10.74 -30.25
C ILE A 11 8.87 9.48 -29.37
N PRO A 12 7.63 9.08 -28.99
CA PRO A 12 7.39 7.86 -28.24
C PRO A 12 7.90 6.63 -29.00
N LYS A 13 8.36 5.62 -28.27
CA LYS A 13 8.82 4.35 -28.82
C LYS A 13 7.87 3.22 -28.44
N GLU A 14 7.71 2.26 -29.33
CA GLU A 14 6.93 1.06 -29.06
C GLU A 14 7.53 0.27 -27.89
N GLN A 15 6.65 -0.26 -27.04
CA GLN A 15 7.06 -1.14 -25.95
C GLN A 15 7.40 -2.52 -26.53
N SER A 16 8.50 -3.11 -26.09
CA SER A 16 8.92 -4.46 -26.48
C SER A 16 9.05 -5.37 -25.26
N GLY A 17 8.81 -6.67 -25.44
CA GLY A 17 8.92 -7.67 -24.39
C GLY A 17 7.58 -8.26 -23.94
N LYS A 18 7.61 -8.97 -22.80
CA LYS A 18 6.43 -9.66 -22.26
C LYS A 18 5.51 -8.69 -21.52
N ILE A 19 4.22 -8.77 -21.81
CA ILE A 19 3.19 -7.95 -21.15
C ILE A 19 2.93 -8.50 -19.74
N THR A 20 2.76 -7.59 -18.78
CA THR A 20 2.22 -7.88 -17.45
C THR A 20 1.04 -6.95 -17.20
N ILE A 21 -0.13 -7.49 -16.83
CA ILE A 21 -1.36 -6.72 -16.60
C ILE A 21 -1.59 -6.60 -15.10
N PHE A 22 -1.74 -5.37 -14.60
CA PHE A 22 -2.10 -5.09 -13.21
C PHE A 22 -3.60 -4.76 -13.10
N LYS A 23 -4.25 -5.30 -12.08
CA LYS A 23 -5.64 -4.95 -11.73
C LYS A 23 -5.65 -3.86 -10.66
N ARG A 24 -6.65 -2.98 -10.71
CA ARG A 24 -6.87 -1.98 -9.66
C ARG A 24 -7.23 -2.68 -8.36
N ARG A 25 -6.55 -2.32 -7.28
CA ARG A 25 -6.85 -2.84 -5.93
C ARG A 25 -8.15 -2.26 -5.37
N LYS A 26 -8.84 -3.04 -4.55
CA LYS A 26 -10.03 -2.63 -3.77
C LYS A 26 -9.66 -2.34 -2.32
N PRO A 27 -10.41 -1.49 -1.60
CA PRO A 27 -10.14 -1.18 -0.19
C PRO A 27 -10.10 -2.42 0.72
N GLU A 28 -10.90 -3.45 0.44
CA GLU A 28 -10.96 -4.68 1.23
C GLU A 28 -9.67 -5.49 1.14
N GLU A 29 -8.97 -5.38 0.00
CA GLU A 29 -7.64 -5.95 -0.19
C GLU A 29 -6.57 -5.19 0.60
N SER A 30 -6.92 -4.26 1.50
CA SER A 30 -5.98 -3.70 2.48
C SER A 30 -6.00 -4.45 3.81
N ASP A 31 -6.86 -5.46 3.96
CA ASP A 31 -6.87 -6.34 5.12
C ASP A 31 -5.63 -7.25 5.09
N LEU A 32 -4.76 -7.12 6.09
CA LEU A 32 -3.53 -7.91 6.22
C LEU A 32 -3.82 -9.41 6.37
N ARG A 33 -5.05 -9.81 6.70
CA ARG A 33 -5.46 -11.22 6.72
C ARG A 33 -5.80 -11.78 5.34
N SER A 34 -6.01 -10.92 4.35
CA SER A 34 -6.37 -11.31 2.98
C SER A 34 -5.16 -11.49 2.07
N VAL A 35 -3.96 -11.21 2.56
CA VAL A 35 -2.71 -11.24 1.81
C VAL A 35 -1.71 -12.22 2.38
N ASP A 36 -0.96 -12.85 1.49
CA ASP A 36 0.14 -13.73 1.87
C ASP A 36 1.38 -12.87 2.16
N LEU A 37 1.77 -12.83 3.44
CA LEU A 37 2.92 -12.08 3.93
C LEU A 37 3.86 -13.06 4.61
N SER A 38 4.99 -13.34 3.98
CA SER A 38 5.94 -14.38 4.38
C SER A 38 7.16 -13.83 5.13
N SER A 39 7.38 -12.52 5.07
CA SER A 39 8.57 -11.88 5.65
C SER A 39 8.27 -10.51 6.28
N LEU A 40 9.15 -10.05 7.18
CA LEU A 40 9.10 -8.67 7.69
C LEU A 40 9.26 -7.63 6.56
N SER A 41 9.91 -7.98 5.46
CA SER A 41 9.97 -7.09 4.30
C SER A 41 8.61 -6.95 3.63
N ASP A 42 7.86 -8.05 3.49
CA ASP A 42 6.53 -8.05 2.90
C ASP A 42 5.59 -7.18 3.74
N PHE A 43 5.58 -7.37 5.06
CA PHE A 43 4.77 -6.55 5.98
C PHE A 43 5.09 -5.06 5.86
N TYR A 44 6.37 -4.70 5.83
CA TYR A 44 6.78 -3.30 5.70
C TYR A 44 6.36 -2.71 4.36
N ASP A 45 6.62 -3.42 3.27
CA ASP A 45 6.27 -2.96 1.92
C ASP A 45 4.77 -2.80 1.74
N TYR A 46 4.00 -3.72 2.32
CA TYR A 46 2.54 -3.68 2.27
C TYR A 46 1.97 -2.47 2.99
N ILE A 47 2.41 -2.23 4.23
CA ILE A 47 1.89 -1.13 5.05
C ILE A 47 2.34 0.22 4.46
N ARG A 48 3.62 0.39 4.11
CA ARG A 48 4.11 1.67 3.58
C ARG A 48 3.51 2.03 2.22
N MET A 49 3.15 1.05 1.39
CA MET A 49 2.50 1.30 0.11
C MET A 49 1.10 1.89 0.30
N LEU A 50 0.45 1.59 1.42
CA LEU A 50 -0.90 2.03 1.74
C LEU A 50 -0.94 3.25 2.67
N ASP A 51 0.21 3.67 3.20
CA ASP A 51 0.31 4.79 4.13
C ASP A 51 0.54 6.11 3.40
N GLY A 52 -0.44 6.50 2.58
CA GLY A 52 -0.46 7.75 1.83
C GLY A 52 -1.81 8.43 1.94
N GLU A 53 -1.84 9.74 1.69
CA GLU A 53 -3.09 10.51 1.69
C GLU A 53 -4.09 9.96 0.67
N GLY A 54 -5.32 9.71 1.11
CA GLY A 54 -6.38 9.15 0.27
C GLY A 54 -6.30 7.63 0.03
N TYR A 55 -5.27 6.95 0.51
CA TYR A 55 -5.16 5.49 0.40
C TYR A 55 -5.82 4.78 1.60
N PRO A 56 -6.49 3.63 1.37
CA PRO A 56 -6.97 2.81 2.47
C PRO A 56 -5.78 2.21 3.22
N LYS A 57 -5.54 2.64 4.47
CA LYS A 57 -4.46 2.09 5.31
C LYS A 57 -4.57 0.57 5.42
N ALA A 58 -3.43 -0.10 5.50
CA ALA A 58 -3.37 -1.52 5.85
C ALA A 58 -4.07 -1.74 7.20
N PHE A 59 -4.86 -2.81 7.33
CA PHE A 59 -5.65 -3.02 8.54
C PHE A 59 -5.85 -4.48 8.90
N ILE A 60 -6.32 -4.73 10.13
CA ILE A 60 -6.86 -6.01 10.57
C ILE A 60 -8.23 -5.77 11.21
N ASN A 61 -9.23 -6.55 10.80
CA ASN A 61 -10.52 -6.59 11.48
C ASN A 61 -10.51 -7.64 12.60
N PHE A 62 -10.99 -7.29 13.79
CA PHE A 62 -11.16 -8.24 14.90
C PHE A 62 -12.46 -7.95 15.65
N GLY A 63 -13.43 -8.85 15.53
CA GLY A 63 -14.79 -8.63 16.04
C GLY A 63 -15.42 -7.34 15.49
N GLU A 64 -15.91 -6.50 16.40
CA GLU A 64 -16.49 -5.19 16.09
C GLU A 64 -15.45 -4.08 15.87
N PHE A 65 -14.15 -4.38 15.91
CA PHE A 65 -13.10 -3.38 15.83
C PHE A 65 -12.27 -3.53 14.54
N LYS A 66 -11.65 -2.42 14.12
CA LYS A 66 -10.70 -2.35 13.03
C LYS A 66 -9.43 -1.65 13.53
N MET A 67 -8.28 -2.28 13.32
CA MET A 67 -6.95 -1.75 13.62
C MET A 67 -6.28 -1.35 12.32
N GLU A 68 -5.95 -0.07 12.13
CA GLU A 68 -5.22 0.46 10.98
C GLU A 68 -3.75 0.70 11.35
N PHE A 69 -2.84 0.43 10.42
CA PHE A 69 -1.39 0.55 10.60
C PHE A 69 -0.82 1.68 9.74
N SER A 70 0.16 2.40 10.29
CA SER A 70 0.88 3.46 9.58
C SER A 70 2.23 3.78 10.24
N ASP A 71 3.04 4.59 9.56
CA ASP A 71 4.33 5.09 10.04
C ASP A 71 5.26 3.96 10.51
N VAL A 72 5.36 2.91 9.69
CA VAL A 72 6.13 1.72 10.01
C VAL A 72 7.60 1.87 9.64
N HIS A 73 8.46 1.32 10.49
CA HIS A 73 9.91 1.36 10.38
C HIS A 73 10.49 -0.04 10.56
N LYS A 74 11.38 -0.45 9.67
CA LYS A 74 12.16 -1.70 9.83
C LYS A 74 13.21 -1.54 10.92
N LYS A 75 13.30 -2.52 11.82
CA LYS A 75 14.43 -2.78 12.72
C LYS A 75 14.97 -4.18 12.43
N ALA A 76 16.10 -4.55 13.05
CA ALA A 76 16.82 -5.79 12.74
C ALA A 76 15.92 -7.04 12.69
N ASP A 77 15.06 -7.22 13.69
CA ASP A 77 14.24 -8.42 13.89
C ASP A 77 12.73 -8.13 13.99
N LYS A 78 12.31 -6.88 13.70
CA LYS A 78 10.92 -6.44 13.89
C LYS A 78 10.56 -5.21 13.08
N ILE A 79 9.26 -4.97 12.98
CA ILE A 79 8.69 -3.71 12.48
C ILE A 79 8.07 -2.97 13.66
N VAL A 80 8.31 -1.66 13.71
CA VAL A 80 7.70 -0.78 14.72
C VAL A 80 6.99 0.33 14.00
N GLY A 81 5.78 0.68 14.43
CA GLY A 81 5.02 1.78 13.85
C GLY A 81 3.83 2.15 14.71
N ARG A 82 2.92 2.93 14.14
CA ARG A 82 1.69 3.38 14.78
C ARG A 82 0.52 2.48 14.38
N PHE A 83 -0.35 2.18 15.34
CA PHE A 83 -1.65 1.61 15.05
C PHE A 83 -2.76 2.46 15.68
N GLU A 84 -3.93 2.45 15.07
CA GLU A 84 -5.14 3.09 15.57
C GLU A 84 -6.29 2.08 15.55
N ILE A 85 -7.06 2.02 16.64
CA ILE A 85 -8.19 1.09 16.77
C ILE A 85 -9.49 1.90 16.84
N PHE A 86 -10.48 1.49 16.07
CA PHE A 86 -11.82 2.08 16.10
C PHE A 86 -12.91 1.01 15.99
N LYS A 87 -14.10 1.34 16.50
CA LYS A 87 -15.29 0.50 16.32
C LYS A 87 -15.75 0.57 14.86
N ARG A 88 -16.01 -0.59 14.26
CA ARG A 88 -16.54 -0.71 12.89
C ARG A 88 -17.92 -0.02 12.84
N GLY A 89 -18.06 0.93 11.93
CA GLY A 89 -19.26 1.78 11.81
C GLY A 89 -19.11 3.20 12.38
N ASN A 90 -18.03 3.52 13.10
CA ASN A 90 -17.76 4.88 13.60
C ASN A 90 -16.89 5.75 12.66
N LYS A 91 -16.61 5.32 11.43
CA LYS A 91 -16.03 6.21 10.41
C LYS A 91 -17.16 7.00 9.76
N LYS A 92 -17.29 8.28 10.15
CA LYS A 92 -18.02 9.30 9.38
C LYS A 92 -17.41 9.45 7.99
#